data_AF-A0A383ET84-F1
#
_entry.id   AF-A0A383ET84-F1
#
_cell.length_a   1.000
_cell.length_b   1.000
_cell.length_c   1.000
_cell.angle_alpha   90.00
_cell.angle_beta   90.00
_cell.angle_gamma   90.00
#
_symmetry.space_group_name_H-M   'P 1'
#
loop_
_entity.id
_entity.type
_entity.pdbx_description
1 polymer ?
#
loop_
_entity_poly.entity_id
_entity_poly.type
_entity_poly.pdbx_seq_one_letter_code
_entity_poly.pdbx_strand_id
1 'polypeptide(L)'
;MPATNDNQDHLSLLREKLGGGQIRTAQMLISSLHPAEIARLLESLPQTERTLIWKMVDPDISGEVLVELADEVRDRLIESMNTDEVVAALDGMQLDDL
;
A
#
# COMPACT_ATOMS: atom_id res chain seq x y z
N MET A 1 0.53 12.00 -25.32
CA MET A 1 1.24 10.93 -24.59
C MET A 1 0.27 10.35 -23.57
N PRO A 2 -0.32 9.14 -23.72
CA PRO A 2 -1.15 8.56 -22.68
C PRO A 2 -0.33 7.53 -21.90
N ALA A 3 0.03 7.85 -20.65
CA ALA A 3 0.58 6.89 -19.68
C ALA A 3 -0.45 6.58 -18.58
N THR A 4 -1.73 6.87 -18.82
CA THR A 4 -2.77 6.91 -17.77
C THR A 4 -3.72 5.71 -17.80
N ASN A 5 -3.63 4.82 -18.81
CA ASN A 5 -4.56 3.69 -18.96
C ASN A 5 -4.14 2.44 -18.17
N ASP A 6 -2.84 2.11 -18.18
CA ASP A 6 -2.34 0.86 -17.58
C ASP A 6 -2.54 0.80 -16.06
N ASN A 7 -2.51 1.96 -15.40
CA ASN A 7 -2.69 2.03 -13.95
C ASN A 7 -4.17 1.84 -13.56
N GLN A 8 -5.11 2.39 -14.34
CA GLN A 8 -6.54 2.19 -14.11
C GLN A 8 -6.98 0.74 -14.38
N ASP A 9 -6.37 0.09 -15.37
CA ASP A 9 -6.63 -1.31 -15.69
C ASP A 9 -6.11 -2.24 -14.58
N HIS A 10 -4.92 -1.97 -14.04
CA HIS A 10 -4.37 -2.69 -12.90
C HIS A 10 -5.23 -2.53 -11.64
N LEU A 11 -5.69 -1.31 -11.36
CA LEU A 11 -6.55 -1.02 -10.22
C LEU A 11 -7.90 -1.73 -10.30
N SER A 12 -8.48 -1.76 -11.51
CA SER A 12 -9.76 -2.43 -11.76
C SER A 12 -9.64 -3.95 -11.56
N LEU A 13 -8.56 -4.54 -12.08
CA LEU A 13 -8.24 -5.95 -11.89
C LEU A 13 -8.00 -6.29 -10.41
N LEU A 14 -7.26 -5.44 -9.68
CA LEU A 14 -7.02 -5.63 -8.25
C LEU A 14 -8.34 -5.64 -7.46
N ARG A 15 -9.26 -4.70 -7.75
CA ARG A 15 -10.57 -4.61 -7.10
C ARG A 15 -11.46 -5.80 -7.40
N GLU A 16 -11.47 -6.30 -8.64
CA GLU A 16 -12.20 -7.52 -9.00
C GLU A 16 -11.68 -8.75 -8.24
N LYS A 17 -10.35 -8.90 -8.15
CA LYS A 17 -9.71 -10.01 -7.43
C LYS A 17 -9.97 -9.95 -5.92
N LEU A 18 -9.94 -8.77 -5.33
CA LEU A 18 -10.25 -8.55 -3.92
C LEU A 18 -11.73 -8.84 -3.60
N GLY A 19 -12.66 -8.41 -4.46
CA GLY A 19 -14.10 -8.68 -4.30
C GLY A 19 -14.49 -10.16 -4.49
N GLY A 20 -13.71 -10.93 -5.26
CA GLY A 20 -13.97 -12.34 -5.55
C GLY A 20 -13.38 -13.36 -4.57
N GLY A 21 -12.81 -12.93 -3.44
CA GLY A 21 -12.19 -13.82 -2.45
C GLY A 21 -10.78 -14.33 -2.83
N GLN A 22 -10.12 -13.70 -3.81
CA GLN A 22 -8.77 -14.06 -4.25
C GLN A 22 -7.69 -13.26 -3.49
N ILE A 23 -7.79 -13.18 -2.16
CA ILE A 23 -6.86 -12.42 -1.30
C ILE A 23 -5.41 -12.86 -1.54
N ARG A 24 -5.16 -14.16 -1.74
CA ARG A 24 -3.81 -14.67 -2.06
C ARG A 24 -3.24 -14.10 -3.35
N THR A 25 -4.05 -13.92 -4.39
CA THR A 25 -3.59 -13.36 -5.66
C THR A 25 -3.30 -11.87 -5.53
N ALA A 26 -4.14 -11.13 -4.80
CA ALA A 26 -3.91 -9.72 -4.51
C ALA A 26 -2.62 -9.54 -3.70
N GLN A 27 -2.40 -10.37 -2.69
CA GLN A 27 -1.19 -10.34 -1.87
C GLN A 27 0.07 -10.63 -2.69
N MET A 28 0.06 -11.65 -3.57
CA MET A 28 1.19 -11.90 -4.47
C MET A 28 1.49 -10.73 -5.40
N LEU A 29 0.47 -10.05 -5.90
CA LEU A 29 0.68 -8.87 -6.75
C LEU A 29 1.27 -7.73 -5.94
N ILE A 30 0.73 -7.43 -4.75
CA ILE A 30 1.24 -6.37 -3.86
C ILE A 30 2.69 -6.64 -3.46
N SER A 31 3.03 -7.88 -3.08
CA SER A 31 4.40 -8.27 -2.74
C SER A 31 5.40 -8.16 -3.90
N SER A 32 4.92 -7.99 -5.14
CA SER A 32 5.78 -7.79 -6.32
C SER A 32 5.98 -6.32 -6.70
N LEU A 33 5.27 -5.39 -6.05
CA LEU A 33 5.33 -3.96 -6.34
C LEU A 33 6.42 -3.27 -5.54
N HIS A 34 7.05 -2.25 -6.13
CA HIS A 34 7.95 -1.36 -5.42
C HIS A 34 7.17 -0.50 -4.39
N PRO A 35 7.77 -0.08 -3.27
CA PRO A 35 7.11 0.77 -2.28
C PRO A 35 6.36 1.99 -2.86
N ALA A 36 7.00 2.75 -3.75
CA ALA A 36 6.39 3.87 -4.47
C ALA A 36 5.18 3.49 -5.35
N GLU A 37 5.09 2.25 -5.84
CA GLU A 37 3.92 1.76 -6.58
C GLU A 37 2.76 1.43 -5.63
N ILE A 38 3.07 0.84 -4.48
CA ILE A 38 2.09 0.58 -3.40
C ILE A 38 1.54 1.90 -2.86
N ALA A 39 2.38 2.92 -2.66
CA ALA A 39 1.96 4.24 -2.23
C ALA A 39 0.96 4.87 -3.22
N ARG A 40 1.28 4.88 -4.52
CA ARG A 40 0.36 5.38 -5.56
C ARG A 40 -0.96 4.61 -5.60
N LEU A 41 -0.90 3.28 -5.40
CA LEU A 41 -2.09 2.45 -5.28
C LEU A 41 -2.96 2.92 -4.10
N LEU A 42 -2.39 3.05 -2.90
CA LEU A 42 -3.10 3.49 -1.70
C LEU A 42 -3.74 4.88 -1.89
N GLU A 43 -3.02 5.83 -2.50
CA GLU A 43 -3.52 7.18 -2.76
C GLU A 43 -4.73 7.21 -3.70
N SER A 44 -4.78 6.27 -4.66
CA SER A 44 -5.91 6.14 -5.59
C SER A 44 -7.17 5.54 -4.98
N LEU A 45 -7.06 4.93 -3.79
CA LEU A 45 -8.12 4.15 -3.17
C LEU A 45 -8.93 4.96 -2.15
N PRO A 46 -10.23 4.64 -1.98
CA PRO A 46 -11.02 5.09 -0.82
C PRO A 46 -10.41 4.60 0.50
N GLN A 47 -10.68 5.30 1.60
CA GLN A 47 -10.11 5.02 2.93
C GLN A 47 -10.30 3.55 3.37
N THR A 48 -11.49 2.98 3.17
CA THR A 48 -11.79 1.59 3.56
C THR A 48 -10.96 0.57 2.77
N GLU A 49 -10.73 0.83 1.48
CA GLU A 49 -9.93 -0.04 0.62
C GLU A 49 -8.43 0.08 0.95
N ARG A 50 -7.95 1.27 1.34
CA ARG A 50 -6.56 1.48 1.78
C ARG A 50 -6.18 0.59 2.96
N THR A 51 -7.00 0.56 4.02
CA THR A 51 -6.71 -0.25 5.20
C THR A 51 -6.63 -1.74 4.87
N LEU A 52 -7.39 -2.21 3.87
CA LEU A 52 -7.32 -3.59 3.43
C LEU A 52 -6.02 -3.89 2.68
N ILE A 53 -5.61 -3.02 1.75
CA ILE A 53 -4.35 -3.16 1.02
C ILE A 53 -3.16 -3.06 1.97
N TRP A 54 -3.19 -2.11 2.91
CA TRP A 54 -2.16 -1.91 3.91
C TRP A 54 -1.86 -3.18 4.72
N LYS A 55 -2.90 -3.92 5.11
CA LYS A 55 -2.76 -5.21 5.82
C LYS A 55 -2.14 -6.33 4.99
N MET A 56 -1.99 -6.14 3.68
CA MET A 56 -1.33 -7.08 2.78
C MET A 56 0.12 -6.68 2.47
N VAL A 57 0.54 -5.46 2.83
CA VAL A 57 1.91 -4.97 2.66
C VAL A 57 2.83 -5.72 3.60
N ASP A 58 3.99 -6.13 3.09
CA ASP A 58 5.01 -6.77 3.90
C ASP A 58 5.53 -5.78 4.96
N PRO A 59 5.52 -6.15 6.26
CA PRO A 59 6.04 -5.30 7.33
C PRO A 59 7.45 -4.77 7.04
N ASP A 60 8.30 -5.56 6.39
CA ASP A 60 9.70 -5.20 6.13
C ASP A 60 9.84 -3.97 5.22
N ILE A 61 8.89 -3.74 4.29
CA ILE A 61 8.90 -2.58 3.38
C ILE A 61 7.87 -1.52 3.74
N SER A 62 7.04 -1.78 4.76
CA SER A 62 5.90 -0.93 5.12
C SER A 62 6.34 0.50 5.50
N GLY A 63 7.52 0.63 6.11
CA GLY A 63 8.16 1.92 6.37
C GLY A 63 8.46 2.70 5.09
N GLU A 64 9.12 2.09 4.12
CA GLU A 64 9.39 2.72 2.82
C GLU A 64 8.10 3.15 2.11
N VAL A 65 7.05 2.33 2.18
CA VAL A 65 5.73 2.69 1.63
C VAL A 65 5.18 3.94 2.32
N LEU A 66 5.28 4.06 3.65
CA LEU A 66 4.86 5.26 4.35
C LEU A 66 5.64 6.48 3.91
N VAL A 67 6.96 6.36 3.67
CA VAL A 67 7.81 7.47 3.21
C VAL A 67 7.35 8.01 1.84
N GLU A 68 6.91 7.13 0.95
CA GLU A 68 6.48 7.47 -0.41
C GLU A 68 5.06 8.09 -0.47
N LEU A 69 4.23 7.93 0.57
CA LEU A 69 2.88 8.50 0.61
C LEU A 69 2.89 10.02 0.80
N ALA A 70 1.98 10.71 0.11
CA ALA A 70 1.67 12.10 0.44
C ALA A 70 1.23 12.26 1.91
N ASP A 71 1.70 13.31 2.58
CA ASP A 71 1.50 13.56 4.02
C ASP A 71 0.04 13.38 4.46
N GLU A 72 -0.91 13.98 3.73
CA GLU A 72 -2.35 13.88 4.06
C GLU A 72 -2.93 12.45 3.97
N VAL A 73 -2.32 11.58 3.16
CA VAL A 73 -2.74 10.18 3.01
C VAL A 73 -2.05 9.33 4.07
N ARG A 74 -0.78 9.60 4.34
CA ARG A 74 0.02 8.98 5.40
C ARG A 74 -0.62 9.20 6.76
N ASP A 75 -0.96 10.44 7.11
CA ASP A 75 -1.57 10.80 8.39
C ASP A 75 -2.89 10.05 8.61
N ARG A 76 -3.77 10.06 7.60
CA ARG A 76 -5.06 9.35 7.66
C ARG A 76 -4.90 7.83 7.70
N LEU A 77 -3.83 7.29 7.13
CA LEU A 77 -3.54 5.86 7.21
C LEU A 77 -3.07 5.50 8.62
N ILE A 78 -2.15 6.28 9.19
CA ILE A 78 -1.65 6.12 10.57
C ILE A 78 -2.79 6.24 11.58
N GLU A 79 -3.72 7.18 11.41
CA GLU A 79 -4.92 7.30 12.25
C GLU A 79 -5.80 6.04 12.26
N SER A 80 -5.74 5.24 11.19
CA SER A 80 -6.48 3.99 11.08
C SER A 80 -5.73 2.76 11.60
N MET A 81 -4.45 2.91 11.94
CA MET A 81 -3.57 1.85 12.43
C MET A 81 -3.64 1.74 13.96
N ASN A 82 -3.34 0.56 14.48
CA ASN A 82 -3.07 0.41 15.91
C ASN A 82 -1.60 0.74 16.23
N THR A 83 -1.30 0.97 17.50
CA THR A 83 0.05 1.35 17.95
C THR A 83 1.12 0.34 17.53
N ASP A 84 0.83 -0.96 17.59
CA ASP A 84 1.79 -2.02 17.26
C ASP A 84 2.12 -2.03 15.75
N GLU A 85 1.13 -1.75 14.90
CA GLU A 85 1.30 -1.60 13.45
C GLU A 85 2.17 -0.38 13.11
N VAL A 86 2.00 0.73 13.85
CA VAL A 86 2.84 1.93 13.66
C VAL A 86 4.28 1.65 14.05
N VAL A 87 4.51 0.97 15.19
CA VAL A 87 5.85 0.59 15.64
C VAL A 87 6.52 -0.35 14.62
N ALA A 88 5.82 -1.38 14.16
CA ALA A 88 6.35 -2.30 13.16
C ALA A 88 6.73 -1.60 11.85
N ALA A 89 5.93 -0.63 11.39
CA ALA A 89 6.23 0.12 10.19
C ALA A 89 7.45 1.04 10.33
N LEU A 90 7.70 1.55 11.54
CA LEU A 90 8.90 2.34 11.84
C LEU A 90 10.14 1.46 12.01
N ASP A 91 10.01 0.26 12.57
CA ASP A 91 11.13 -0.71 12.71
C ASP A 91 11.61 -1.23 11.35
N GLY A 92 10.71 -1.35 10.36
CA GLY A 92 11.04 -1.67 8.96
C GLY A 92 11.76 -0.54 8.22
N MET A 93 11.69 0.69 8.72
CA MET A 93 12.59 1.78 8.29
C MET A 93 13.97 1.57 8.90
N GLN A 94 14.69 0.52 8.49
CA GLN A 94 16.14 0.58 8.62
C GLN A 94 16.56 1.78 7.78
N LEU A 95 16.96 2.86 8.48
CA LEU A 95 17.66 4.01 7.93
C LEU A 95 18.80 3.42 7.10
N ASP A 96 18.65 3.42 5.78
CA ASP A 96 19.78 3.10 4.91
C ASP A 96 20.90 4.08 5.32
N ASP A 97 22.04 3.51 5.64
CA ASP A 97 23.07 4.05 6.53
C ASP A 97 23.43 5.53 6.31
N LEU A 98 23.82 6.17 7.42
CA LEU A 98 24.56 7.44 7.49
C LEU A 98 25.74 7.52 6.51
#